data_AF-A0A2V6CPM1-F1
#
_entry.id   AF-A0A2V6CPM1-F1
#
_cell.length_a   1.000
_cell.length_b   1.000
_cell.length_c   1.000
_cell.angle_alpha   90.00
_cell.angle_beta   90.00
_cell.angle_gamma   90.00
#
_symmetry.space_group_name_H-M   'P 1'
#
loop_
_entity.id
_entity.type
_entity.pdbx_description
1 polymer ?
#
loop_
_entity_poly.entity_id
_entity_poly.type
_entity_poly.pdbx_seq_one_letter_code
_entity_poly.pdbx_strand_id
1 'polypeptide(L)'
;MTEPSPTSIKDALQSTAPIDAIQVRGWVRTRRDSKDFSFIELNDGSSLRNLQIIARNVLRNYADVQRLTTGASIIVSGALVASQGKGQKWELVADKIDIVGGSDESYPLQKKGHTPEFLREIAHLRPRSNLFGCVFRVRSRLAFAIHQFFQERGFIYVHTPVITGSDCEGAGELFRVSTIDIKNPPRKNGEIDYAQDFFARQTYLTVSGQLEAEALALALSKVYTFGPTFRAENSNTSR
;
A
#
# COMPACT_ATOMS: atom_id res chain seq x y z
N MET A 1 15.07 5.67 -30.20
CA MET A 1 15.71 5.77 -28.87
C MET A 1 14.73 5.22 -27.86
N THR A 2 15.10 4.17 -27.12
CA THR A 2 14.29 3.64 -26.01
C THR A 2 14.19 4.72 -24.93
N GLU A 3 12.98 5.06 -24.50
CA GLU A 3 12.83 5.98 -23.36
C GLU A 3 13.55 5.41 -22.13
N PRO A 4 14.26 6.25 -21.36
CA PRO A 4 14.95 5.80 -20.16
C PRO A 4 13.96 5.16 -19.19
N SER A 5 14.39 4.09 -18.52
CA SER A 5 13.59 3.46 -17.46
C SER A 5 13.26 4.50 -16.38
N PRO A 6 12.03 4.53 -15.84
CA PRO A 6 11.67 5.46 -14.79
C PRO A 6 12.58 5.32 -13.56
N THR A 7 13.11 6.43 -13.09
CA THR A 7 13.83 6.56 -11.83
C THR A 7 12.82 6.81 -10.71
N SER A 8 12.92 6.07 -9.61
CA SER A 8 12.07 6.35 -8.44
C SER A 8 12.51 7.65 -7.78
N ILE A 9 11.58 8.35 -7.13
CA ILE A 9 11.89 9.58 -6.39
C ILE A 9 12.87 9.30 -5.25
N LYS A 10 12.75 8.14 -4.60
CA LYS A 10 13.72 7.70 -3.58
C LYS A 10 15.13 7.65 -4.15
N ASP A 11 15.32 7.03 -5.32
CA ASP A 11 16.65 6.88 -5.93
C ASP A 11 17.19 8.23 -6.42
N ALA A 12 16.34 9.08 -7.04
CA ALA A 12 16.71 10.43 -7.42
C ALA A 12 17.19 11.25 -6.21
N LEU A 13 16.46 11.20 -5.09
CA LEU A 13 16.84 11.90 -3.86
C LEU A 13 18.12 11.34 -3.21
N GLN A 14 18.44 10.06 -3.44
CA GLN A 14 19.63 9.38 -2.93
C GLN A 14 20.84 9.52 -3.87
N SER A 15 20.69 10.15 -5.03
CA SER A 15 21.80 10.34 -5.97
C SER A 15 23.00 11.02 -5.31
N THR A 16 24.19 10.54 -5.66
CA THR A 16 25.47 11.08 -5.19
C THR A 16 25.96 12.24 -6.07
N ALA A 17 25.52 12.30 -7.33
CA ALA A 17 25.93 13.29 -8.33
C ALA A 17 24.74 13.79 -9.19
N PRO A 18 24.87 14.92 -9.90
CA PRO A 18 23.88 15.35 -10.89
C PRO A 18 23.71 14.30 -11.99
N ILE A 19 22.53 14.26 -12.61
CA ILE A 19 22.23 13.34 -13.71
C ILE A 19 21.56 14.13 -14.83
N ASP A 20 22.14 14.10 -16.03
CA ASP A 20 21.71 14.94 -17.15
C ASP A 20 20.29 14.62 -17.64
N ALA A 21 19.88 13.36 -17.57
CA ALA A 21 18.55 12.93 -18.03
C ALA A 21 18.01 11.79 -17.17
N ILE A 22 16.94 12.08 -16.42
CA ILE A 22 16.11 11.07 -15.76
C ILE A 22 14.65 11.26 -16.16
N GLN A 23 13.87 10.19 -16.01
CA GLN A 23 12.42 10.24 -16.10
C GLN A 23 11.82 9.82 -14.76
N VAL A 24 10.94 10.64 -14.20
CA VAL A 24 10.19 10.33 -12.98
C VAL A 24 8.69 10.33 -13.27
N ARG A 25 7.93 9.52 -12.54
CA ARG A 25 6.48 9.37 -12.71
C ARG A 25 5.82 9.42 -11.34
N GLY A 26 4.74 10.18 -11.18
CA GLY A 26 4.08 10.27 -9.88
C GLY A 26 2.85 11.17 -9.87
N TRP A 27 2.42 11.52 -8.66
CA TRP A 27 1.26 12.35 -8.39
C TRP A 27 1.68 13.70 -7.82
N VAL A 28 1.08 14.76 -8.36
CA VAL A 28 1.27 16.13 -7.89
C VAL A 28 0.76 16.27 -6.46
N ARG A 29 1.64 16.68 -5.56
CA ARG A 29 1.31 17.00 -4.16
C ARG A 29 0.90 18.44 -4.00
N THR A 30 1.65 19.35 -4.63
CA THR A 30 1.38 20.78 -4.68
C THR A 30 2.02 21.38 -5.91
N ARG A 31 1.42 22.44 -6.45
CA ARG A 31 2.04 23.33 -7.43
C ARG A 31 2.10 24.73 -6.83
N ARG A 32 3.20 25.46 -7.07
CA ARG A 32 3.32 26.89 -6.79
C ARG A 32 3.88 27.59 -8.01
N ASP A 33 3.17 28.61 -8.48
CA ASP A 33 3.56 29.35 -9.66
C ASP A 33 4.41 30.56 -9.27
N SER A 34 5.45 30.82 -10.05
CA SER A 34 6.28 32.03 -10.04
C SER A 34 6.14 32.73 -11.39
N LYS A 35 6.83 33.86 -11.58
CA LYS A 35 6.75 34.64 -12.83
C LYS A 35 7.19 33.82 -14.05
N ASP A 36 8.30 33.10 -13.94
CA ASP A 36 8.96 32.46 -15.10
C ASP A 36 8.93 30.92 -15.05
N PHE A 37 8.44 30.33 -13.96
CA PHE A 37 8.39 28.88 -13.76
C PHE A 37 7.37 28.48 -12.70
N SER A 38 6.99 27.20 -12.69
CA SER A 38 6.19 26.56 -11.64
C SER A 38 7.04 25.54 -10.87
N PHE A 39 6.93 25.55 -9.54
CA PHE A 39 7.43 24.49 -8.68
C PHE A 39 6.35 23.43 -8.49
N ILE A 40 6.67 22.18 -8.80
CA ILE A 40 5.76 21.04 -8.58
C ILE A 40 6.42 20.10 -7.59
N GLU A 41 5.73 19.82 -6.49
CA GLU A 41 6.11 18.75 -5.56
C GLU A 41 5.52 17.44 -6.08
N LEU A 42 6.36 16.51 -6.53
CA LEU A 42 5.95 15.21 -7.05
C LEU A 42 6.22 14.10 -6.03
N ASN A 43 5.32 13.12 -5.92
CA ASN A 43 5.54 11.93 -5.10
C ASN A 43 5.07 10.67 -5.84
N ASP A 44 5.83 9.58 -5.71
CA ASP A 44 5.57 8.29 -6.36
C ASP A 44 5.33 7.15 -5.35
N GLY A 45 5.33 7.47 -4.04
CA GLY A 45 5.19 6.51 -2.95
C GLY A 45 6.49 5.81 -2.50
N SER A 46 7.58 5.91 -3.27
CA SER A 46 8.87 5.27 -2.96
C SER A 46 9.55 5.88 -1.72
N SER A 47 9.24 7.13 -1.40
CA SER A 47 9.76 7.89 -0.27
C SER A 47 8.66 8.71 0.41
N LEU A 48 8.90 9.11 1.66
CA LEU A 48 8.10 10.14 2.32
C LEU A 48 8.36 11.52 1.71
N ARG A 49 9.60 11.78 1.29
CA ARG A 49 9.98 13.06 0.67
C ARG A 49 9.49 13.11 -0.78
N ASN A 50 9.13 14.31 -1.20
CA ASN A 50 8.81 14.60 -2.59
C ASN A 50 10.09 14.96 -3.36
N LEU A 51 10.00 14.90 -4.68
CA LEU A 51 10.96 15.53 -5.58
C LEU A 51 10.37 16.86 -6.07
N GLN A 52 11.12 17.94 -5.92
CA GLN A 52 10.72 19.22 -6.48
C GLN A 52 11.09 19.27 -7.97
N ILE A 53 10.11 19.60 -8.80
CA ILE A 53 10.24 19.80 -10.24
C ILE A 53 10.20 21.30 -10.52
N ILE A 54 11.13 21.78 -11.37
CA ILE A 54 11.14 23.14 -11.91
C ILE A 54 10.61 23.07 -13.33
N ALA A 55 9.38 23.51 -13.54
CA ALA A 55 8.75 23.61 -14.85
C ALA A 55 8.87 25.04 -15.37
N ARG A 56 9.75 25.30 -16.34
CA ARG A 56 9.95 26.66 -16.87
C ARG A 56 8.88 27.02 -17.91
N ASN A 57 8.61 28.32 -18.07
CA ASN A 57 7.64 28.84 -19.03
C ASN A 57 7.96 28.54 -20.52
N VAL A 58 9.17 28.06 -20.81
CA VAL A 58 9.60 27.60 -22.13
C VAL A 58 9.04 26.23 -22.53
N LEU A 59 8.43 25.50 -21.60
CA LEU A 59 7.77 24.22 -21.90
C LEU A 59 6.60 24.42 -22.86
N ARG A 60 6.53 23.60 -23.91
CA ARG A 60 5.50 23.68 -24.96
C ARG A 60 4.07 23.67 -24.41
N ASN A 61 3.82 22.91 -23.35
CA ASN A 61 2.53 22.77 -22.68
C ASN A 61 2.47 23.48 -21.32
N TYR A 62 3.28 24.53 -21.11
CA TYR A 62 3.34 25.23 -19.82
C TYR A 62 1.98 25.73 -19.33
N ALA A 63 1.11 26.20 -20.23
CA ALA A 63 -0.25 26.63 -19.87
C ALA A 63 -1.08 25.51 -19.21
N ASP A 64 -0.90 24.26 -19.63
CA ASP A 64 -1.56 23.09 -19.02
C ASP A 64 -0.89 22.71 -17.70
N VAL A 65 0.45 22.85 -17.62
CA VAL A 65 1.21 22.66 -16.37
C VAL A 65 0.71 23.61 -15.27
N GLN A 66 0.45 24.87 -15.63
CA GLN A 66 -0.13 25.88 -14.72
C GLN A 66 -1.54 25.54 -14.24
N ARG A 67 -2.23 24.58 -14.89
CA ARG A 67 -3.56 24.11 -14.47
C ARG A 67 -3.51 22.89 -13.55
N LEU A 68 -2.39 22.16 -13.48
CA LEU A 68 -2.27 20.84 -12.82
C LEU A 68 -3.16 20.50 -11.60
N THR A 69 -3.06 21.05 -10.39
CA THR A 69 -3.80 20.58 -9.18
C THR A 69 -3.29 19.30 -8.51
N THR A 70 -3.60 19.20 -7.21
CA THR A 70 -3.24 18.08 -6.33
C THR A 70 -3.92 16.80 -6.79
N GLY A 71 -3.16 15.70 -6.88
CA GLY A 71 -3.69 14.40 -7.29
C GLY A 71 -3.52 14.08 -8.77
N ALA A 72 -3.21 15.07 -9.61
CA ALA A 72 -2.90 14.84 -11.03
C ALA A 72 -1.68 13.93 -11.20
N SER A 73 -1.70 13.06 -12.20
CA SER A 73 -0.57 12.17 -12.53
C SER A 73 0.21 12.71 -13.71
N ILE A 74 1.54 12.77 -13.56
CA ILE A 74 2.44 13.29 -14.57
C ILE A 74 3.67 12.41 -14.75
N ILE A 75 4.25 12.46 -15.95
CA ILE A 75 5.58 11.96 -16.28
C ILE A 75 6.45 13.18 -16.56
N VAL A 76 7.61 13.25 -15.92
CA VAL A 76 8.56 14.35 -16.08
C VAL A 76 9.89 13.79 -16.55
N SER A 77 10.40 14.32 -17.66
CA SER A 77 11.76 14.05 -18.14
C SER A 77 12.58 15.32 -18.01
N GLY A 78 13.81 15.20 -17.51
CA GLY A 78 14.72 16.33 -17.37
C GLY A 78 15.99 16.05 -16.59
N ALA A 79 16.74 17.11 -16.30
CA ALA A 79 18.03 17.04 -15.60
C ALA A 79 17.89 17.15 -14.08
N LEU A 80 18.45 16.18 -13.35
CA LEU A 80 18.55 16.22 -11.89
C LEU A 80 19.76 17.05 -11.49
N VAL A 81 19.51 18.21 -10.90
CA VAL A 81 20.53 19.21 -10.57
C VAL A 81 20.55 19.51 -9.08
N ALA A 82 21.69 20.01 -8.60
CA ALA A 82 21.80 20.47 -7.22
C ALA A 82 20.80 21.59 -6.96
N SER A 83 20.03 21.45 -5.87
CA SER A 83 19.06 22.45 -5.43
C SER A 83 19.74 23.76 -5.05
N GLN A 84 19.12 24.89 -5.40
CA GLN A 84 19.50 26.20 -4.84
C GLN A 84 18.71 26.53 -3.56
N GLY A 85 17.62 25.82 -3.28
CA GLY A 85 16.78 26.00 -2.10
C GLY A 85 17.31 25.31 -0.84
N LYS A 86 17.03 25.90 0.32
CA LYS A 86 17.34 25.29 1.64
C LYS A 86 16.35 24.16 1.93
N GLY A 87 16.85 22.98 2.30
CA GLY A 87 16.04 21.85 2.79
C GLY A 87 15.94 20.66 1.83
N GLN A 88 16.41 20.81 0.60
CA GLN A 88 16.48 19.74 -0.40
C GLN A 88 17.84 19.75 -1.10
N LYS A 89 18.35 18.54 -1.45
CA LYS A 89 19.65 18.37 -2.12
C LYS A 89 19.53 18.46 -3.64
N TRP A 90 18.42 17.95 -4.19
CA TRP A 90 18.20 17.77 -5.62
C TRP A 90 16.87 18.38 -6.04
N GLU A 91 16.85 18.94 -7.25
CA GLU A 91 15.66 19.41 -7.96
C GLU A 91 15.73 18.88 -9.41
N LEU A 92 14.57 18.63 -10.02
CA LEU A 92 14.50 18.17 -11.42
C LEU A 92 14.07 19.34 -12.31
N VAL A 93 14.97 19.81 -13.18
CA VAL A 93 14.63 20.81 -14.21
C VAL A 93 13.94 20.08 -15.36
N ALA A 94 12.66 20.36 -15.57
CA ALA A 94 11.88 19.65 -16.56
C ALA A 94 12.16 20.15 -17.97
N ASP A 95 12.52 19.22 -18.86
CA ASP A 95 12.59 19.44 -20.31
C ASP A 95 11.25 19.06 -20.98
N LYS A 96 10.54 18.09 -20.39
CA LYS A 96 9.23 17.62 -20.85
C LYS A 96 8.36 17.20 -19.67
N ILE A 97 7.08 17.58 -19.72
CA ILE A 97 6.06 17.10 -18.79
C ILE A 97 4.89 16.54 -19.59
N ASP A 98 4.60 15.26 -19.43
CA ASP A 98 3.41 14.63 -19.98
C ASP A 98 2.36 14.48 -18.87
N ILE A 99 1.16 15.02 -19.10
CA ILE A 99 0.03 14.88 -18.18
C ILE A 99 -0.69 13.57 -18.52
N VAL A 100 -0.62 12.60 -17.62
CA VAL A 100 -1.24 11.27 -17.80
C VAL A 100 -2.71 11.31 -17.41
N GLY A 101 -3.02 12.01 -16.33
CA GLY A 101 -4.37 12.16 -15.82
C GLY A 101 -4.52 13.46 -15.03
N GLY A 102 -5.57 14.22 -15.34
CA GLY A 102 -5.96 15.37 -14.56
C GLY A 102 -6.50 14.99 -13.18
N SER A 103 -6.69 15.99 -12.33
CA SER A 103 -7.43 15.90 -11.09
C SER A 103 -8.27 17.15 -10.93
N ASP A 104 -9.38 17.05 -10.20
CA ASP A 104 -10.25 18.17 -9.89
C ASP A 104 -10.31 18.42 -8.37
N GLU A 105 -11.10 19.42 -7.99
CA GLU A 105 -11.25 19.86 -6.59
C GLU A 105 -11.94 18.81 -5.71
N SER A 106 -12.63 17.83 -6.29
CA SER A 106 -13.26 16.72 -5.55
C SER A 106 -12.25 15.72 -5.01
N TYR A 107 -10.98 15.78 -5.44
CA TYR A 107 -9.94 14.90 -4.93
C TYR A 107 -9.81 15.01 -3.39
N PRO A 108 -10.05 13.93 -2.63
CA PRO A 108 -10.30 14.04 -1.20
C PRO A 108 -9.04 14.36 -0.39
N LEU A 109 -7.85 14.07 -0.92
CA LEU A 109 -6.56 14.35 -0.27
C LEU A 109 -6.00 15.73 -0.65
N GLN A 110 -6.85 16.76 -0.61
CA GLN A 110 -6.41 18.15 -0.72
C GLN A 110 -5.35 18.50 0.33
N LYS A 111 -4.59 19.58 0.09
CA LYS A 111 -3.48 20.08 0.93
C LYS A 111 -3.97 20.67 2.27
N LYS A 112 -4.61 19.83 3.08
CA LYS A 112 -5.08 20.11 4.44
C LYS A 112 -4.87 18.88 5.33
N GLY A 113 -4.92 19.08 6.65
CA GLY A 113 -4.92 17.97 7.60
C GLY A 113 -6.22 17.15 7.46
N HIS A 114 -6.10 15.83 7.62
CA HIS A 114 -7.21 14.88 7.55
C HIS A 114 -7.22 14.02 8.81
N THR A 115 -8.40 13.76 9.37
CA THR A 115 -8.53 12.88 10.55
C THR A 115 -8.31 11.42 10.17
N PRO A 116 -7.86 10.56 11.10
CA PRO A 116 -7.80 9.12 10.87
C PRO A 116 -9.16 8.53 10.44
N GLU A 117 -10.27 9.03 10.97
CA GLU A 117 -11.65 8.61 10.66
C GLU A 117 -11.97 8.84 9.18
N PHE A 118 -11.76 10.06 8.68
CA PHE A 118 -11.95 10.36 7.26
C PHE A 118 -11.04 9.51 6.37
N LEU A 119 -9.78 9.30 6.77
CA LEU A 119 -8.86 8.46 6.01
C LEU A 119 -9.29 6.98 5.97
N ARG A 120 -10.12 6.49 6.91
CA ARG A 120 -10.72 5.15 6.83
C ARG A 120 -11.80 5.08 5.76
N GLU A 121 -12.59 6.13 5.56
CA GLU A 121 -13.65 6.20 4.53
C GLU A 121 -13.06 6.16 3.10
N ILE A 122 -11.87 6.74 2.91
CA ILE A 122 -11.13 6.72 1.64
C ILE A 122 -9.95 5.75 1.65
N ALA A 123 -10.10 4.56 2.24
CA ALA A 123 -9.01 3.60 2.42
C ALA A 123 -8.24 3.23 1.12
N HIS A 124 -8.88 3.34 -0.03
CA HIS A 124 -8.28 3.14 -1.36
C HIS A 124 -7.30 4.28 -1.76
N LEU A 125 -7.47 5.50 -1.24
CA LEU A 125 -6.60 6.65 -1.49
C LEU A 125 -5.66 6.97 -0.33
N ARG A 126 -6.00 6.61 0.92
CA ARG A 126 -5.19 6.93 2.11
C ARG A 126 -3.70 6.56 2.01
N PRO A 127 -3.23 5.52 1.28
CA PRO A 127 -1.80 5.26 1.14
C PRO A 127 -1.02 6.43 0.53
N ARG A 128 -1.70 7.32 -0.21
CA ARG A 128 -1.12 8.56 -0.75
C ARG A 128 -0.96 9.65 0.31
N SER A 129 -1.50 9.52 1.52
CA SER A 129 -1.21 10.43 2.63
C SER A 129 0.17 10.16 3.24
N ASN A 130 0.77 11.15 3.91
CA ASN A 130 2.09 10.99 4.53
C ASN A 130 2.09 9.89 5.60
N LEU A 131 1.06 9.90 6.46
CA LEU A 131 0.93 8.95 7.57
C LEU A 131 0.85 7.51 7.06
N PHE A 132 -0.15 7.20 6.23
CA PHE A 132 -0.36 5.83 5.79
C PHE A 132 0.70 5.34 4.80
N GLY A 133 1.27 6.23 3.97
CA GLY A 133 2.45 5.89 3.17
C GLY A 133 3.61 5.40 4.06
N CYS A 134 3.86 6.07 5.20
CA CYS A 134 4.84 5.62 6.19
C CYS A 134 4.44 4.30 6.85
N VAL A 135 3.19 4.18 7.33
CA VAL A 135 2.69 2.96 7.98
C VAL A 135 2.86 1.73 7.08
N PHE A 136 2.49 1.81 5.80
CA PHE A 136 2.63 0.69 4.88
C PHE A 136 4.10 0.34 4.58
N ARG A 137 4.98 1.34 4.41
CA ARG A 137 6.42 1.08 4.24
C ARG A 137 7.04 0.43 5.48
N VAL A 138 6.69 0.91 6.69
CA VAL A 138 7.14 0.32 7.95
C VAL A 138 6.62 -1.12 8.10
N ARG A 139 5.32 -1.36 7.84
CA ARG A 139 4.73 -2.70 7.87
C ARG A 139 5.44 -3.66 6.92
N SER A 140 5.78 -3.22 5.71
CA SER A 140 6.56 -4.02 4.75
C SER A 140 7.94 -4.38 5.29
N ARG A 141 8.66 -3.42 5.90
CA ARG A 141 9.98 -3.69 6.51
C ARG A 141 9.90 -4.60 7.73
N LEU A 142 8.89 -4.45 8.57
CA LEU A 142 8.66 -5.35 9.71
C LEU A 142 8.36 -6.77 9.26
N ALA A 143 7.50 -6.97 8.25
CA ALA A 143 7.22 -8.28 7.70
C ALA A 143 8.50 -8.94 7.15
N PHE A 144 9.30 -8.20 6.38
CA PHE A 144 10.60 -8.68 5.89
C PHE A 144 11.54 -9.06 7.04
N ALA A 145 11.66 -8.22 8.08
CA ALA A 145 12.50 -8.48 9.24
C ALA A 145 12.07 -9.72 10.03
N ILE A 146 10.76 -9.97 10.15
CA ILE A 146 10.21 -11.18 10.79
C ILE A 146 10.63 -12.43 10.00
N HIS A 147 10.45 -12.41 8.67
CA HIS A 147 10.88 -13.52 7.83
C HIS A 147 12.39 -13.76 7.93
N GLN A 148 13.19 -12.69 7.85
CA GLN A 148 14.65 -12.77 7.99
C GLN A 148 15.05 -13.38 9.34
N PHE A 149 14.48 -12.88 10.44
CA PHE A 149 14.78 -13.35 11.79
C PHE A 149 14.60 -14.87 11.94
N PHE A 150 13.47 -15.39 11.46
CA PHE A 150 13.15 -16.82 11.54
C PHE A 150 14.00 -17.65 10.59
N GLN A 151 14.16 -17.23 9.34
CA GLN A 151 14.93 -17.97 8.34
C GLN A 151 16.42 -18.06 8.69
N GLU A 152 17.03 -16.99 9.20
CA GLU A 152 18.42 -16.99 9.70
C GLU A 152 18.64 -17.96 10.88
N ARG A 153 17.55 -18.37 11.56
CA ARG A 153 17.56 -19.33 12.68
C ARG A 153 17.13 -20.73 12.28
N GLY A 154 16.97 -20.98 10.98
CA GLY A 154 16.58 -22.27 10.42
C GLY A 154 15.11 -22.64 10.63
N PHE A 155 14.24 -21.66 10.92
CA PHE A 155 12.80 -21.91 10.94
C PHE A 155 12.24 -21.97 9.52
N ILE A 156 11.31 -22.90 9.29
CA ILE A 156 10.61 -23.07 8.02
C ILE A 156 9.30 -22.29 8.07
N TYR A 157 9.08 -21.42 7.08
CA TYR A 157 7.80 -20.74 6.90
C TYR A 157 6.77 -21.73 6.37
N VAL A 158 5.66 -21.90 7.10
CA VAL A 158 4.59 -22.82 6.72
C VAL A 158 3.26 -22.10 6.60
N HIS A 159 2.48 -22.49 5.60
CA HIS A 159 1.11 -22.02 5.41
C HIS A 159 0.15 -23.00 6.08
N THR A 160 -0.45 -22.58 7.19
CA THR A 160 -1.52 -23.34 7.85
C THR A 160 -2.87 -23.03 7.21
N PRO A 161 -3.85 -23.96 7.28
CA PRO A 161 -5.18 -23.75 6.73
C PRO A 161 -5.88 -22.53 7.33
N VAL A 162 -6.56 -21.76 6.47
CA VAL A 162 -7.41 -20.64 6.92
C VAL A 162 -8.83 -21.11 7.21
N ILE A 163 -9.35 -22.05 6.41
CA ILE A 163 -10.64 -22.69 6.66
C ILE A 163 -10.39 -23.90 7.55
N THR A 164 -11.10 -23.98 8.67
CA THR A 164 -10.93 -25.04 9.67
C THR A 164 -12.27 -25.58 10.15
N GLY A 165 -12.29 -26.86 10.51
CA GLY A 165 -13.42 -27.50 11.21
C GLY A 165 -13.25 -27.51 12.73
N SER A 166 -12.21 -26.86 13.24
CA SER A 166 -11.80 -26.86 14.64
C SER A 166 -11.81 -25.44 15.22
N ASP A 167 -12.17 -25.32 16.49
CA ASP A 167 -11.91 -24.11 17.28
C ASP A 167 -10.59 -24.28 18.04
N CYS A 168 -9.55 -23.56 17.63
CA CYS A 168 -8.22 -23.65 18.21
C CYS A 168 -8.13 -23.03 19.62
N GLU A 169 -8.93 -22.01 19.93
CA GLU A 169 -8.85 -21.28 21.20
C GLU A 169 -10.01 -21.63 22.16
N GLY A 170 -11.05 -22.31 21.66
CA GLY A 170 -12.15 -22.84 22.48
C GLY A 170 -12.98 -21.78 23.19
N ALA A 171 -12.85 -20.51 22.78
CA ALA A 171 -13.29 -19.35 23.56
C ALA A 171 -14.01 -18.28 22.72
N GLY A 172 -14.25 -18.50 21.43
CA GLY A 172 -14.63 -17.41 20.52
C GLY A 172 -15.85 -17.65 19.65
N GLU A 173 -16.51 -16.54 19.28
CA GLU A 173 -17.38 -16.50 18.11
C GLU A 173 -16.51 -16.62 16.85
N LEU A 174 -16.78 -17.63 16.01
CA LEU A 174 -16.05 -17.89 14.76
C LEU A 174 -16.88 -17.47 13.55
N PHE A 175 -16.23 -16.91 12.52
CA PHE A 175 -16.89 -16.67 11.24
C PHE A 175 -17.14 -18.00 10.53
N ARG A 176 -18.41 -18.36 10.34
CA ARG A 176 -18.80 -19.55 9.57
C ARG A 176 -18.55 -19.34 8.09
N VAL A 177 -17.90 -20.31 7.46
CA VAL A 177 -17.70 -20.41 6.01
C VAL A 177 -18.55 -21.56 5.51
N SER A 178 -19.48 -21.29 4.59
CA SER A 178 -20.47 -22.27 4.12
C SER A 178 -20.93 -21.90 2.71
N THR A 179 -21.27 -22.90 1.90
CA THR A 179 -21.95 -22.71 0.61
C THR A 179 -23.45 -22.98 0.68
N ILE A 180 -23.98 -23.29 1.86
CA ILE A 180 -25.40 -23.55 2.06
C ILE A 180 -26.22 -22.28 1.76
N ASP A 181 -27.30 -22.43 1.01
CA ASP A 181 -28.28 -21.36 0.83
C ASP A 181 -29.00 -21.09 2.16
N ILE A 182 -28.82 -19.88 2.68
CA ILE A 182 -29.43 -19.43 3.94
C ILE A 182 -30.97 -19.41 3.83
N LYS A 183 -31.53 -19.20 2.64
CA LYS A 183 -32.99 -19.16 2.44
C LYS A 183 -33.60 -20.56 2.34
N ASN A 184 -32.85 -21.52 1.83
CA ASN A 184 -33.30 -22.90 1.66
C ASN A 184 -32.20 -23.90 2.04
N PRO A 185 -31.84 -23.99 3.34
CA PRO A 185 -30.76 -24.87 3.75
C PRO A 185 -31.20 -26.33 3.61
N PRO A 186 -30.29 -27.25 3.21
CA PRO A 186 -30.58 -28.68 3.27
C PRO A 186 -30.84 -29.05 4.74
N ARG A 187 -31.84 -29.91 4.97
CA ARG A 187 -32.23 -30.29 6.32
C ARG A 187 -32.27 -31.79 6.51
N LYS A 188 -31.90 -32.21 7.72
CA LYS A 188 -32.01 -33.58 8.20
C LYS A 188 -32.48 -33.53 9.64
N ASN A 189 -33.57 -34.23 9.95
CA ASN A 189 -34.20 -34.24 11.28
C ASN A 189 -34.57 -32.84 11.82
N GLY A 190 -34.93 -31.90 10.93
CA GLY A 190 -35.31 -30.53 11.31
C GLY A 190 -34.13 -29.56 11.45
N GLU A 191 -32.89 -30.03 11.50
CA GLU A 191 -31.69 -29.19 11.58
C GLU A 191 -31.02 -29.04 10.21
N ILE A 192 -30.08 -28.08 10.09
CA ILE A 192 -29.27 -27.92 8.88
C ILE A 192 -28.37 -29.15 8.72
N ASP A 193 -28.45 -29.79 7.55
CA ASP A 193 -27.63 -30.94 7.21
C ASP A 193 -26.27 -30.49 6.66
N TYR A 194 -25.32 -30.22 7.55
CA TYR A 194 -23.96 -29.81 7.17
C TYR A 194 -23.17 -30.87 6.41
N ALA A 195 -23.64 -32.13 6.38
CA ALA A 195 -23.05 -33.14 5.49
C ALA A 195 -23.23 -32.78 4.01
N GLN A 196 -24.17 -31.89 3.69
CA GLN A 196 -24.41 -31.35 2.35
C GLN A 196 -23.72 -29.99 2.11
N ASP A 197 -22.94 -29.48 3.06
CA ASP A 197 -22.08 -28.32 2.84
C ASP A 197 -20.83 -28.71 2.04
N PHE A 198 -20.07 -27.72 1.55
CA PHE A 198 -18.90 -27.96 0.68
C PHE A 198 -17.86 -28.91 1.28
N PHE A 199 -17.59 -28.82 2.58
CA PHE A 199 -16.64 -29.68 3.30
C PHE A 199 -17.31 -30.86 4.02
N ALA A 200 -18.61 -31.10 3.79
CA ALA A 200 -19.42 -32.10 4.47
C ALA A 200 -19.39 -32.02 6.01
N ARG A 201 -19.09 -30.83 6.54
CA ARG A 201 -19.09 -30.49 7.96
C ARG A 201 -19.16 -28.97 8.13
N GLN A 202 -19.42 -28.52 9.34
CA GLN A 202 -19.28 -27.10 9.67
C GLN A 202 -17.82 -26.65 9.57
N THR A 203 -17.63 -25.51 8.92
CA THR A 203 -16.31 -24.89 8.75
C THR A 203 -16.32 -23.41 9.07
N TYR A 204 -15.16 -22.90 9.46
CA TYR A 204 -14.96 -21.57 9.98
C TYR A 204 -13.66 -20.95 9.46
N LEU A 205 -13.51 -19.63 9.61
CA LEU A 205 -12.21 -18.98 9.49
C LEU A 205 -11.41 -19.15 10.79
N THR A 206 -10.14 -19.50 10.66
CA THR A 206 -9.27 -19.79 11.80
C THR A 206 -8.96 -18.54 12.65
N VAL A 207 -8.95 -18.74 13.97
CA VAL A 207 -8.42 -17.77 14.95
C VAL A 207 -6.91 -17.88 15.12
N SER A 208 -6.35 -19.07 14.87
CA SER A 208 -4.94 -19.39 15.05
C SER A 208 -4.56 -20.68 14.31
N GLY A 209 -3.39 -20.69 13.67
CA GLY A 209 -2.80 -21.88 13.04
C GLY A 209 -1.91 -22.70 13.99
N GLN A 210 -2.05 -22.51 15.31
CA GLN A 210 -1.15 -23.08 16.30
C GLN A 210 -1.15 -24.61 16.28
N LEU A 211 -2.31 -25.26 16.27
CA LEU A 211 -2.41 -26.72 16.30
C LEU A 211 -1.76 -27.35 15.07
N GLU A 212 -1.96 -26.77 13.88
CA GLU A 212 -1.31 -27.25 12.66
C GLU A 212 0.20 -26.97 12.68
N ALA A 213 0.63 -25.84 13.26
CA ALA A 213 2.04 -25.55 13.43
C ALA A 213 2.72 -26.53 14.41
N GLU A 214 2.06 -26.97 15.48
CA GLU A 214 2.57 -28.01 16.40
C GLU A 214 2.79 -29.33 15.66
N ALA A 215 1.82 -29.77 14.85
CA ALA A 215 1.95 -30.97 14.03
C ALA A 215 3.13 -30.87 13.04
N LEU A 216 3.30 -29.71 12.40
CA LEU A 216 4.41 -29.47 11.48
C LEU A 216 5.76 -29.37 12.20
N ALA A 217 5.81 -28.82 13.42
CA ALA A 217 7.02 -28.75 14.22
C ALA A 217 7.55 -30.15 14.59
N LEU A 218 6.68 -31.14 14.79
CA LEU A 218 7.11 -32.53 15.03
C LEU A 218 7.84 -33.14 13.83
N ALA A 219 7.56 -32.68 12.61
CA ALA A 219 8.21 -33.15 11.38
C ALA A 219 9.41 -32.28 10.96
N LEU A 220 9.33 -30.97 11.22
CA LEU A 220 10.25 -29.96 10.68
C LEU A 220 11.11 -29.27 11.75
N SER A 221 10.96 -29.66 13.02
CA SER A 221 11.60 -29.10 14.22
C SER A 221 11.22 -27.65 14.51
N LYS A 222 11.45 -26.72 13.58
CA LYS A 222 11.25 -25.27 13.76
C LYS A 222 10.38 -24.72 12.64
N VAL A 223 9.17 -24.29 12.97
CA VAL A 223 8.24 -23.69 12.00
C VAL A 223 7.68 -22.37 12.51
N TYR A 224 7.25 -21.52 11.59
CA TYR A 224 6.46 -20.33 11.92
C TYR A 224 5.40 -20.09 10.86
N THR A 225 4.28 -19.50 11.29
CA THR A 225 3.21 -19.04 10.41
C THR A 225 3.20 -17.52 10.37
N PHE A 226 2.73 -16.98 9.26
CA PHE A 226 2.56 -15.55 9.03
C PHE A 226 1.42 -15.41 8.03
N GLY A 227 0.20 -15.39 8.55
CA GLY A 227 -1.03 -15.46 7.77
C GLY A 227 -2.17 -14.72 8.46
N PRO A 228 -3.31 -14.55 7.79
CA PRO A 228 -4.48 -13.90 8.37
C PRO A 228 -5.15 -14.80 9.41
N THR A 229 -5.71 -14.17 10.45
CA THR A 229 -6.58 -14.79 11.45
C THR A 229 -7.81 -13.93 11.67
N PHE A 230 -8.89 -14.52 12.17
CA PHE A 230 -10.21 -13.89 12.21
C PHE A 230 -10.90 -14.15 13.54
N ARG A 231 -11.40 -13.10 14.19
CA ARG A 231 -12.21 -13.17 15.42
C ARG A 231 -13.56 -12.54 15.14
N ALA A 232 -14.66 -13.22 15.44
CA ALA A 232 -16.01 -12.70 15.20
C ALA A 232 -16.62 -12.00 16.43
N GLU A 233 -15.81 -11.73 17.46
CA GLU A 233 -16.24 -11.03 18.68
C GLU A 233 -16.87 -9.67 18.34
N ASN A 234 -18.06 -9.39 18.89
CA ASN A 234 -18.72 -8.09 18.76
C ASN A 234 -18.08 -7.02 19.67
N SER A 235 -16.81 -6.70 19.42
CA SER A 235 -16.04 -5.69 20.14
C SER A 235 -15.68 -4.53 19.19
N ASN A 236 -16.17 -3.33 19.50
CA ASN A 236 -15.85 -2.11 18.75
C ASN A 236 -14.91 -1.19 19.56
N THR A 237 -13.79 -1.75 20.00
CA THR A 237 -12.73 -1.05 20.71
C THR A 237 -11.64 -0.58 19.75
N SER A 238 -10.77 0.33 20.21
CA SER A 238 -9.64 0.80 19.40
C SER A 238 -8.52 -0.26 19.21
N ARG A 239 -8.54 -1.33 20.02
CA ARG A 239 -7.65 -2.49 20.02
C ARG A 239 -8.37 -3.69 20.58
#